data_AF-A0A382LFW0-F1
#
_entry.id   AF-A0A382LFW0-F1
#
_cell.length_a   1.000
_cell.length_b   1.000
_cell.length_c   1.000
_cell.angle_alpha   90.00
_cell.angle_beta   90.00
_cell.angle_gamma   90.00
#
_symmetry.space_group_name_H-M   'P 1'
#
loop_
_entity.id
_entity.type
_entity.pdbx_description
1 polymer ?
#
loop_
_entity_poly.entity_id
_entity_poly.type
_entity_poly.pdbx_seq_one_letter_code
_entity_poly.pdbx_strand_id
1 'polypeptide(L)'
;MFMQHILIVTRLRWNTLTNKLMKKSLSLLIAAAFTLAAAENTSNWPQWRGPNGDGTAANEKAPTTWSETKNLKWKLKLPGYGASSPIIWNDRVYLTCY
;
A
#
# COMPACT_ATOMS: atom_id res chain seq x y z
N MET A 1 -26.81 50.43 -20.78
CA MET A 1 -26.74 49.97 -19.37
C MET A 1 -27.26 48.53 -19.17
N PHE A 2 -28.36 48.13 -19.84
CA PHE A 2 -28.96 46.78 -19.68
C PHE A 2 -28.03 45.60 -20.06
N MET A 3 -27.23 45.73 -21.13
CA MET A 3 -26.37 44.62 -21.57
C MET A 3 -25.19 44.32 -20.63
N GLN A 4 -24.67 45.32 -19.90
CA GLN A 4 -23.56 45.10 -18.96
C GLN A 4 -24.00 44.28 -17.74
N HIS A 5 -25.25 44.48 -17.27
CA HIS A 5 -25.81 43.69 -16.18
C HIS A 5 -25.97 42.21 -16.53
N ILE A 6 -26.40 41.88 -17.75
CA ILE A 6 -26.59 40.49 -18.21
C ILE A 6 -25.23 39.77 -18.27
N LEU A 7 -24.18 40.43 -18.78
CA LEU A 7 -22.83 39.86 -18.86
C LEU A 7 -22.18 39.61 -17.50
N ILE A 8 -22.47 40.45 -16.49
CA ILE A 8 -21.96 40.26 -15.13
C ILE A 8 -22.63 39.06 -14.46
N VAL A 9 -23.95 38.91 -14.59
CA VAL A 9 -24.69 37.79 -13.99
C VAL A 9 -24.32 36.46 -14.63
N THR A 10 -24.14 36.41 -15.96
CA THR A 10 -23.69 35.19 -16.64
C THR A 10 -22.27 34.80 -16.25
N ARG A 11 -21.35 35.77 -16.10
CA ARG A 11 -19.98 35.54 -15.65
C ARG A 11 -19.90 35.06 -14.19
N LEU A 12 -20.69 35.63 -13.29
CA LEU A 12 -20.78 35.18 -11.88
C LEU A 12 -21.37 33.77 -11.77
N ARG A 13 -22.43 33.48 -12.54
CA ARG A 13 -23.03 32.14 -12.62
C ARG A 13 -22.03 31.13 -13.18
N TRP A 14 -21.27 31.48 -14.22
CA TRP A 14 -20.23 30.64 -14.79
C TRP A 14 -19.11 30.34 -13.78
N ASN A 15 -18.58 31.35 -13.09
CA ASN A 15 -17.55 31.18 -12.06
C ASN A 15 -18.02 30.31 -10.88
N THR A 16 -19.29 30.41 -10.50
CA THR A 16 -19.85 29.60 -9.40
C THR A 16 -19.99 28.13 -9.81
N LEU A 17 -20.37 27.86 -11.06
CA LEU A 17 -20.46 26.51 -11.61
C LEU A 17 -19.08 25.87 -11.80
N THR A 18 -18.12 26.61 -12.36
CA THR A 18 -16.74 26.12 -12.53
C THR A 18 -16.08 25.84 -11.19
N ASN A 19 -16.26 26.70 -10.18
CA ASN A 19 -15.76 26.45 -8.82
C ASN A 19 -16.39 25.22 -8.18
N LYS A 20 -17.69 24.99 -8.39
CA LYS A 20 -18.39 23.80 -7.87
C LYS A 20 -17.89 22.51 -8.55
N LEU A 21 -17.62 22.58 -9.86
CA LEU A 21 -17.04 21.48 -10.64
C LEU A 21 -15.59 21.18 -10.24
N MET A 22 -14.76 22.22 -10.09
CA MET A 22 -13.36 22.09 -9.65
C MET A 22 -13.25 21.52 -8.23
N LYS A 23 -14.10 21.97 -7.30
CA LYS A 23 -14.15 21.41 -5.94
C LYS A 23 -14.54 19.93 -5.95
N LYS A 24 -15.53 19.53 -6.74
CA LYS A 24 -15.92 18.12 -6.90
C LYS A 24 -14.79 17.28 -7.51
N SER A 25 -14.12 17.78 -8.54
CA SER A 25 -12.98 17.11 -9.16
C SER A 25 -11.81 16.95 -8.17
N LEU A 26 -11.49 17.98 -7.39
CA LEU A 26 -10.46 17.90 -6.36
C LEU A 26 -10.82 16.89 -5.26
N SER A 27 -12.07 16.88 -4.79
CA SER A 27 -12.54 15.88 -3.81
C SER A 27 -12.44 14.45 -4.35
N LEU A 28 -12.78 14.23 -5.62
CA LEU A 28 -12.63 12.94 -6.30
C LEU A 28 -11.17 12.50 -6.41
N LEU A 29 -10.27 13.41 -6.77
CA LEU A 29 -8.84 13.14 -6.84
C LEU A 29 -8.24 12.78 -5.47
N ILE A 30 -8.65 13.50 -4.42
CA ILE A 30 -8.24 13.20 -3.05
C ILE A 30 -8.74 11.81 -2.64
N ALA A 31 -10.03 11.50 -2.86
CA ALA A 31 -10.58 10.18 -2.53
C ALA A 31 -9.87 9.04 -3.27
N ALA A 32 -9.54 9.22 -4.56
CA ALA A 32 -8.81 8.24 -5.36
C ALA A 32 -7.37 8.02 -4.84
N ALA A 33 -6.69 9.07 -4.38
CA ALA A 33 -5.36 8.96 -3.79
C ALA A 33 -5.40 8.15 -2.48
N PHE A 34 -6.43 8.33 -1.65
CA PHE A 34 -6.61 7.55 -0.42
C PHE A 34 -6.84 6.06 -0.69
N THR A 35 -7.61 5.71 -1.72
CA THR A 35 -7.84 4.29 -2.06
C THR A 35 -6.58 3.60 -2.56
N LEU A 36 -5.68 4.32 -3.25
CA LEU A 36 -4.44 3.77 -3.77
C LEU A 36 -3.42 3.48 -2.64
N ALA A 37 -3.37 4.35 -1.63
CA ALA A 37 -2.53 4.16 -0.45
C ALA A 37 -2.95 2.97 0.43
N ALA A 38 -4.23 2.59 0.41
CA ALA A 38 -4.74 1.44 1.15
C ALA A 38 -4.53 0.09 0.43
N ALA A 39 -4.14 0.11 -0.86
CA ALA A 39 -4.01 -1.08 -1.69
C ALA A 39 -2.64 -1.76 -1.58
N GLU A 40 -2.00 -1.72 -0.41
CA GLU A 40 -0.78 -2.48 -0.16
C GLU A 40 -1.13 -3.95 0.07
N ASN A 41 -1.10 -4.75 -1.01
CA ASN A 41 -1.23 -6.20 -0.94
C ASN A 41 0.11 -6.79 -0.45
N THR A 42 0.37 -6.70 0.84
CA THR A 42 1.47 -7.44 1.46
C THR A 42 0.96 -8.81 1.86
N SER A 43 1.51 -9.87 1.26
CA SER A 43 1.27 -11.25 1.70
C SER A 43 1.97 -11.49 3.04
N ASN A 44 1.36 -10.99 4.11
CA ASN A 44 1.88 -11.12 5.47
C ASN A 44 1.97 -12.60 5.86
N TRP A 45 2.90 -12.92 6.76
CA TRP A 45 3.05 -14.25 7.35
C TRP A 45 3.06 -14.10 8.88
N PRO A 46 1.89 -13.84 9.50
CA PRO A 46 1.84 -13.33 10.87
C PRO A 46 2.06 -14.37 11.96
N GLN A 47 2.06 -15.66 11.63
CA GLN A 47 2.06 -16.75 12.59
C GLN A 47 2.80 -17.97 12.07
N TRP A 48 3.01 -18.94 12.96
CA TRP A 48 3.52 -20.26 12.58
C TRP A 48 2.62 -20.86 11.50
N ARG A 49 3.24 -21.34 10.42
CA ARG A 49 2.56 -21.89 9.23
C ARG A 49 1.69 -20.88 8.45
N GLY A 50 1.85 -19.59 8.67
CA GLY A 50 1.35 -18.55 7.77
C GLY A 50 -0.11 -18.16 7.98
N PRO A 51 -0.68 -17.34 7.08
CA PRO A 51 -2.02 -16.75 7.25
C PRO A 51 -3.12 -17.78 7.54
N ASN A 52 -3.04 -18.93 6.89
CA ASN A 52 -4.02 -20.00 7.01
C ASN A 52 -3.60 -21.10 8.01
N GLY A 53 -2.38 -21.05 8.55
CA GLY A 53 -1.85 -22.08 9.45
C GLY A 53 -1.52 -23.42 8.78
N ASP A 54 -1.54 -23.50 7.45
CA ASP A 54 -1.30 -24.72 6.67
C ASP A 54 0.15 -24.87 6.17
N GLY A 55 0.96 -23.81 6.25
CA GLY A 55 2.35 -23.80 5.82
C GLY A 55 2.52 -23.61 4.32
N THR A 56 1.49 -23.15 3.62
CA THR A 56 1.51 -22.96 2.16
C THR A 56 1.65 -21.49 1.78
N ALA A 57 2.46 -21.22 0.75
CA ALA A 57 2.59 -19.91 0.12
C ALA A 57 1.98 -20.00 -1.28
N ALA A 58 0.71 -19.62 -1.42
CA ALA A 58 0.01 -19.69 -2.69
C ALA A 58 0.63 -18.73 -3.73
N ASN A 59 0.78 -19.21 -4.97
CA ASN A 59 1.28 -18.44 -6.12
C ASN A 59 2.75 -17.97 -6.04
N GLU A 60 3.52 -18.42 -5.04
CA GLU A 60 4.93 -18.08 -4.91
C GLU A 60 5.85 -19.12 -5.58
N LYS A 61 6.85 -18.64 -6.32
CA LYS A 61 7.90 -19.49 -6.92
C LYS A 61 9.17 -19.37 -6.10
N ALA A 62 9.27 -20.17 -5.05
CA ALA A 62 10.48 -20.22 -4.22
C ALA A 62 11.66 -20.86 -5.00
N PRO A 63 12.91 -20.36 -4.83
CA PRO A 63 14.08 -21.02 -5.40
C PRO A 63 14.25 -22.42 -4.80
N THR A 64 14.62 -23.40 -5.62
CA THR A 64 14.85 -24.79 -5.19
C THR A 64 16.34 -25.13 -4.99
N THR A 65 17.24 -24.21 -5.33
CA THR A 65 18.70 -24.37 -5.13
C THR A 65 19.26 -23.16 -4.40
N TRP A 66 20.14 -23.38 -3.43
CA TRP A 66 20.67 -22.33 -2.55
C TRP A 66 22.13 -22.62 -2.20
N SER A 67 22.94 -21.58 -2.07
CA SER A 67 24.28 -21.62 -1.49
C SER A 67 24.61 -20.29 -0.82
N GLU A 68 25.79 -20.17 -0.18
CA GLU A 68 26.28 -18.89 0.35
C GLU A 68 26.41 -17.80 -0.73
N THR A 69 26.42 -18.17 -2.02
CA THR A 69 26.57 -17.24 -3.16
C THR A 69 25.41 -17.29 -4.16
N LYS A 70 24.45 -18.20 -4.01
CA LYS A 70 23.35 -18.40 -4.96
C LYS A 70 22.00 -18.34 -4.24
N ASN A 71 21.10 -17.50 -4.74
CA ASN A 71 19.73 -17.32 -4.26
C ASN A 71 19.61 -16.88 -2.78
N LEU A 72 20.73 -16.58 -2.09
CA LEU A 72 20.75 -16.00 -0.75
C LEU A 72 20.73 -14.47 -0.85
N LYS A 73 19.64 -13.83 -0.39
CA LYS A 73 19.50 -12.36 -0.43
C LYS A 73 20.25 -11.66 0.71
N TRP A 74 20.22 -12.25 1.90
CA TRP A 74 20.90 -11.75 3.10
C TRP A 74 21.02 -12.85 4.14
N LYS A 75 21.92 -12.65 5.10
CA LYS A 75 22.14 -13.53 6.26
C LYS A 75 22.41 -12.67 7.47
N LEU A 76 21.80 -13.00 8.60
CA LEU A 76 21.94 -12.29 9.86
C LEU A 76 22.39 -13.26 10.95
N LYS A 77 23.48 -12.95 11.65
CA LYS A 77 23.88 -13.66 12.86
C LYS A 77 23.06 -13.14 14.03
N LEU A 78 22.32 -14.03 14.71
CA LEU A 78 21.58 -13.68 15.92
C LEU A 78 22.50 -13.61 17.13
N PRO A 79 22.19 -12.78 18.13
CA PRO A 79 22.99 -12.66 19.37
C PRO A 79 22.83 -13.88 20.30
N GLY A 80 21.84 -14.75 20.04
CA GLY A 80 21.55 -15.95 20.81
C GLY A 80 20.91 -17.04 19.95
N TYR A 81 20.45 -18.11 20.58
CA TYR A 81 19.78 -19.23 19.91
C TYR A 81 18.32 -18.85 19.57
N GLY A 82 17.91 -19.07 18.32
CA GLY A 82 16.53 -18.88 17.89
C GLY A 82 15.71 -20.16 18.07
N ALA A 83 14.57 -20.06 18.76
CA ALA A 83 13.62 -21.18 18.91
C ALA A 83 12.25 -20.92 18.26
N SER A 84 11.96 -19.68 17.83
CA SER A 84 10.70 -19.33 17.17
C SER A 84 10.79 -19.46 15.65
N SER A 85 9.63 -19.59 14.99
CA SER A 85 9.56 -19.36 13.55
C SER A 85 9.57 -17.84 13.25
N PRO A 86 10.25 -17.39 12.19
CA PRO A 86 10.09 -16.02 11.71
C PRO A 86 8.63 -15.72 11.36
N ILE A 87 8.21 -14.49 11.62
CA ILE A 87 6.97 -13.94 11.06
C ILE A 87 7.32 -12.73 10.18
N ILE A 88 6.48 -12.49 9.18
CA ILE A 88 6.65 -11.39 8.22
C ILE A 88 5.42 -10.50 8.31
N TRP A 89 5.65 -9.20 8.50
CA TRP A 89 4.59 -8.20 8.42
C TRP A 89 5.09 -7.00 7.62
N ASN A 90 4.43 -6.74 6.50
CA ASN A 90 4.83 -5.81 5.46
C ASN A 90 6.28 -6.06 5.01
N ASP A 91 7.15 -5.09 5.22
CA ASP A 91 8.56 -5.07 4.84
C ASP A 91 9.50 -5.59 5.95
N ARG A 92 8.95 -6.17 7.03
CA ARG A 92 9.69 -6.53 8.24
C ARG A 92 9.63 -8.01 8.54
N VAL A 93 10.76 -8.53 9.03
CA VAL A 93 10.91 -9.89 9.56
C VAL A 93 11.10 -9.79 11.08
N TYR A 94 10.26 -10.48 11.85
CA TYR A 94 10.35 -10.54 13.31
C TYR A 94 10.80 -11.92 13.76
N LEU A 95 11.70 -11.93 14.74
CA LEU A 95 12.42 -13.11 15.24
C LEU A 95 12.60 -12.96 16.75
N THR A 96 12.68 -14.08 17.47
CA THR A 96 13.10 -14.09 18.88
C THR A 96 14.33 -14.98 19.06
N CYS A 97 15.19 -14.63 20.01
CA CYS A 97 16.35 -15.42 20.40
C CYS A 97 16.66 -15.23 21.89
N TYR A 98 17.30 -16.22 22.50
CA TYR A 98 17.76 -16.20 23.90
C TYR A 98 19.25 -16.52 24.01
#